data_AF-A0A9D8GYL6-F1
#
_entry.id   AF-A0A9D8GYL6-F1
#
_cell.length_a   1.000
_cell.length_b   1.000
_cell.length_c   1.000
_cell.angle_alpha   90.00
_cell.angle_beta   90.00
_cell.angle_gamma   90.00
#
_symmetry.space_group_name_H-M   'P 1'
#
loop_
_entity.id
_entity.type
_entity.pdbx_description
1 polymer ?
#
loop_
_entity_poly.entity_id
_entity_poly.type
_entity_poly.pdbx_seq_one_letter_code
_entity_poly.pdbx_strand_id
1 'polypeptide(L)' 'MANKLKIRKGDRVKVIAGRSKGKVGDVLRVLAAEQRVVVSGVN' A
#
# COMPACT_ATOMS: atom_id res chain seq x y z
N MET A 1 8.96 8.87 -18.71
CA MET A 1 7.97 9.36 -17.72
C MET A 1 7.91 8.36 -16.57
N ALA A 2 8.44 8.70 -15.40
CA ALA A 2 8.49 7.76 -14.27
C ALA A 2 7.12 7.70 -13.59
N ASN A 3 6.53 6.51 -13.53
CA ASN A 3 5.26 6.25 -12.86
C ASN A 3 5.47 6.47 -11.34
N LYS A 4 5.18 7.68 -10.87
CA LYS A 4 5.48 8.08 -9.49
C LYS A 4 4.42 7.48 -8.56
N LEU A 5 4.76 6.39 -7.87
CA LEU A 5 3.99 5.92 -6.73
C LEU A 5 3.88 7.07 -5.72
N LYS A 6 2.64 7.51 -5.46
CA LYS A 6 2.34 8.58 -4.50
C LYS A 6 2.45 8.11 -3.04
N ILE A 7 2.57 6.80 -2.83
CA ILE A 7 2.55 6.15 -1.53
C ILE A 7 3.98 5.96 -1.02
N ARG A 8 4.23 6.32 0.23
CA ARG A 8 5.52 6.18 0.92
C ARG A 8 5.39 5.28 2.15
N LYS A 9 6.55 4.82 2.65
CA LYS A 9 6.61 4.10 3.93
C LYS A 9 6.12 5.02 5.04
N GLY A 10 5.22 4.51 5.88
CA GLY A 10 4.57 5.27 6.96
C GLY A 10 3.27 5.96 6.56
N ASP A 11 2.88 5.92 5.29
CA ASP A 11 1.56 6.41 4.89
C ASP A 11 0.47 5.48 5.39
N ARG A 12 -0.65 6.07 5.82
CA ARG A 12 -1.85 5.34 6.23
C ARG A 12 -2.77 5.18 5.03
N VAL A 13 -3.09 3.94 4.68
CA VAL A 13 -3.87 3.61 3.49
C VAL A 13 -5.08 2.73 3.85
N LYS A 14 -6.14 2.85 3.05
CA LYS A 14 -7.35 2.03 3.17
C LYS A 14 -7.48 1.13 1.95
N VAL A 15 -7.75 -0.14 2.19
CA VAL A 15 -8.02 -1.09 1.11
C VAL A 15 -9.42 -0.90 0.56
N ILE A 16 -9.51 -0.62 -0.75
CA ILE A 16 -10.77 -0.34 -1.43
C ILE A 16 -11.42 -1.59 -2.06
N ALA A 17 -10.63 -2.65 -2.31
CA ALA A 17 -11.08 -3.85 -3.01
C ALA A 17 -10.33 -5.11 -2.53
N GLY A 18 -10.89 -6.29 -2.82
CA GLY A 18 -10.31 -7.60 -2.45
C GLY A 18 -10.77 -8.11 -1.08
N ARG A 19 -10.18 -9.24 -0.64
CA ARG A 19 -10.54 -9.95 0.61
C ARG A 19 -10.40 -9.09 1.87
N SER A 20 -9.53 -8.08 1.81
CA SER A 20 -9.24 -7.18 2.91
C SER A 20 -9.87 -5.79 2.74
N LYS A 21 -10.90 -5.65 1.89
CA LYS A 21 -11.64 -4.40 1.67
C LYS A 21 -12.11 -3.79 3.00
N GLY A 22 -11.91 -2.49 3.15
CA GLY A 22 -12.32 -1.72 4.33
C GLY A 22 -11.26 -1.63 5.42
N LYS A 23 -10.24 -2.49 5.42
CA LYS A 23 -9.14 -2.42 6.38
C LYS A 23 -8.27 -1.20 6.12
N VAL A 24 -7.84 -0.57 7.20
CA VAL A 24 -6.91 0.55 7.21
C VAL A 24 -5.63 0.08 7.88
N GLY A 25 -4.48 0.39 7.30
CA GLY A 25 -3.19 0.06 7.88
C GLY A 25 -2.09 0.97 7.37
N ASP A 26 -0.92 0.83 7.96
CA ASP A 26 0.24 1.65 7.65
C ASP A 26 1.16 0.92 6.67
N VAL A 27 1.74 1.64 5.74
CA VAL A 27 2.63 1.07 4.72
C VAL A 27 3.98 0.76 5.36
N LEU A 28 4.28 -0.53 5.49
CA LEU A 28 5.55 -1.04 6.05
C LEU A 28 6.70 -0.89 5.06
N ARG A 29 6.45 -1.19 3.79
CA ARG A 29 7.43 -1.04 2.70
C ARG A 29 6.75 -0.85 1.35
N VAL A 30 7.42 -0.12 0.47
CA VAL A 30 7.00 0.12 -0.91
C VAL A 30 7.95 -0.63 -1.83
N LEU A 31 7.41 -1.53 -2.65
CA LEU A 31 8.12 -2.26 -3.71
C LEU A 31 7.86 -1.53 -5.02
N ALA A 32 8.58 -0.43 -5.25
CA ALA A 32 8.36 0.43 -6.41
C ALA A 32 8.58 -0.29 -7.75
N ALA A 33 9.55 -1.21 -7.79
CA ALA A 33 9.85 -2.03 -8.98
C ALA A 33 8.66 -2.92 -9.39
N GLU A 34 7.92 -3.45 -8.40
CA GLU A 34 6.76 -4.33 -8.63
C GLU A 34 5.42 -3.57 -8.57
N GLN A 35 5.46 -2.25 -8.33
CA GLN A 35 4.29 -1.41 -8.06
C GLN A 35 3.38 -1.95 -6.93
N ARG A 36 3.98 -2.58 -5.92
CA ARG A 36 3.28 -3.18 -4.77
C ARG A 36 3.65 -2.47 -3.47
N VAL A 37 2.74 -2.53 -2.50
CA VAL A 37 2.95 -2.00 -1.15
C VAL A 37 2.54 -3.04 -0.12
N VAL A 38 3.33 -3.15 0.95
CA VAL A 38 3.02 -4.02 2.08
C VAL A 38 2.42 -3.17 3.18
N VAL A 39 1.22 -3.52 3.62
CA VAL A 39 0.44 -2.77 4.60
C VAL A 39 0.29 -3.60 5.88
N SER A 40 0.47 -2.97 7.05
CA SER A 40 0.34 -3.65 8.33
C SER A 40 -1.10 -4.14 8.57
N GLY A 41 -1.25 -5.38 9.04
CA GLY A 41 -2.57 -5.97 9.32
C GLY A 41 -3.36 -6.41 8.09
N VAL A 42 -2.75 -6.36 6.90
CA VAL A 42 -3.38 -6.72 5.64
C VAL A 42 -2.49 -7.69 4.84
N ASN A 43 -2.91 -8.96 4.79
CA ASN A 43 -2.44 -9.98 3.85
C ASN A 43 -3.67 -10.73 3.35
#